data_AF-A0A7G8Q6N1-F1
#
_entry.id   AF-A0A7G8Q6N1-F1
#
_cell.length_a   1.000
_cell.length_b   1.000
_cell.length_c   1.000
_cell.angle_alpha   90.00
_cell.angle_beta   90.00
_cell.angle_gamma   90.00
#
_symmetry.space_group_name_H-M   'P 1'
#
loop_
_entity.id
_entity.type
_entity.pdbx_description
1 polymer ?
#
loop_
_entity_poly.entity_id
_entity_poly.type
_entity_poly.pdbx_seq_one_letter_code
_entity_poly.pdbx_strand_id
1 'polypeptide(L)'
;MPLSRLTRRHRGAFAGALVSLLIAGAAHAAQTPDFSGAWRLDDRNSDSPDALTNALRIEARKEQASQQIAPASSSSSPTPPAGGHGGGRHGGGMGGGGMGGGGMGGGGMGGGGMGGGGMGGGGMGGGGHGGGHGHHGDGGDSKPASTSDKDPIATATYPMPPTLKTDSVLLVQQDEKTFQIRLNNGDQLTGKLDGVARQSLNGNAMVRGHIDNGQLTVNIRYADGTQLDQTWAVTPDGQQMVVVGAWKIPTLDQPVTFKRTYVGLH
;
A
#
# COMPACT_ATOMS: atom_id res chain seq x y z
N MET A 1 9.48 -60.15 -17.78
CA MET A 1 10.35 -59.72 -18.90
C MET A 1 11.34 -58.68 -18.38
N PRO A 2 12.59 -58.68 -18.88
CA PRO A 2 13.77 -58.27 -18.12
C PRO A 2 14.45 -56.98 -18.64
N LEU A 3 15.55 -56.62 -17.95
CA LEU A 3 16.71 -55.80 -18.38
C LEU A 3 16.71 -54.28 -18.09
N SER A 4 17.19 -53.96 -16.89
CA SER A 4 18.48 -53.29 -16.65
C SER A 4 19.08 -52.42 -17.78
N ARG A 5 19.33 -51.13 -17.50
CA ARG A 5 20.46 -50.39 -18.07
C ARG A 5 21.16 -49.52 -17.03
N LEU A 6 22.30 -50.05 -16.55
CA LEU A 6 23.42 -49.30 -16.00
C LEU A 6 24.00 -48.36 -17.07
N THR A 7 24.26 -47.10 -16.72
CA THR A 7 25.28 -46.25 -17.37
C THR A 7 26.04 -45.54 -16.24
N ARG A 8 27.20 -46.08 -15.85
CA ARG A 8 28.56 -45.87 -16.37
C ARG A 8 29.19 -44.57 -15.83
N ARG A 9 30.18 -44.83 -14.97
CA ARG A 9 31.11 -43.93 -14.27
C ARG A 9 31.76 -42.89 -15.18
N HIS A 10 31.96 -41.69 -14.65
CA HIS A 10 33.16 -40.91 -14.91
C HIS A 10 33.89 -40.64 -13.59
N ARG A 11 35.07 -41.27 -13.46
CA ARG A 11 36.12 -40.93 -12.52
C ARG A 11 36.89 -39.76 -13.11
N GLY A 12 36.79 -38.58 -12.49
CA GLY A 12 37.72 -37.48 -12.69
C GLY A 12 38.44 -37.26 -11.36
N ALA A 13 39.67 -37.76 -11.26
CA ALA A 13 40.56 -37.46 -10.15
C ALA A 13 41.21 -36.10 -10.43
N PHE A 14 40.89 -35.09 -9.61
CA PHE A 14 41.70 -33.87 -9.51
C PHE A 14 42.32 -33.83 -8.12
N ALA A 15 43.62 -34.14 -8.08
CA ALA A 15 44.49 -33.82 -6.98
C ALA A 15 44.89 -32.34 -7.13
N GLY A 16 44.41 -31.49 -6.23
CA GLY A 16 44.74 -30.07 -6.17
C GLY A 16 45.11 -29.71 -4.74
N ALA A 17 46.30 -29.13 -4.57
CA ALA A 17 46.97 -28.87 -3.31
C ALA A 17 46.12 -28.03 -2.33
N LEU A 18 45.99 -28.55 -1.10
CA LEU A 18 45.37 -27.91 0.05
C LEU A 18 46.33 -26.85 0.62
N VAL A 19 46.14 -25.59 0.26
CA VAL A 19 46.73 -24.44 0.98
C VAL A 19 45.78 -24.10 2.12
N SER A 20 46.07 -24.64 3.31
CA SER A 20 45.34 -24.33 4.55
C SER A 20 45.74 -22.95 5.06
N LEU A 21 45.10 -21.90 4.52
CA LEU A 21 45.18 -20.56 5.09
C LEU A 21 44.28 -20.53 6.34
N LEU A 22 44.90 -20.65 7.53
CA LEU A 22 44.26 -20.40 8.82
C LEU A 22 43.92 -18.91 8.92
N ILE A 23 42.80 -18.50 8.32
CA ILE A 23 42.15 -17.24 8.67
C ILE A 23 41.55 -17.48 10.05
N ALA A 24 42.24 -17.01 11.09
CA ALA A 24 41.66 -16.84 12.41
C ALA A 24 40.54 -15.80 12.29
N GLY A 25 39.36 -16.26 11.84
CA GLY A 25 38.15 -15.47 11.82
C GLY A 25 37.81 -15.14 13.26
N ALA A 26 38.08 -13.91 13.67
CA ALA A 26 37.52 -13.38 14.90
C ALA A 26 36.00 -13.49 14.76
N ALA A 27 35.43 -14.47 15.47
CA ALA A 27 34.00 -14.57 15.68
C ALA A 27 33.61 -13.34 16.50
N HIS A 28 33.35 -12.24 15.81
CA HIS A 28 32.69 -11.09 16.40
C HIS A 28 31.30 -11.60 16.75
N ALA A 29 31.06 -11.84 18.04
CA ALA A 29 29.72 -12.08 18.53
C ALA A 29 28.86 -10.95 17.99
N ALA A 30 27.90 -11.27 17.13
CA ALA A 30 27.02 -10.28 16.53
C ALA A 30 26.32 -9.55 17.68
N GLN A 31 26.72 -8.30 17.91
CA GLN A 31 26.11 -7.48 18.94
C GLN A 31 24.64 -7.31 18.55
N THR A 32 23.73 -7.61 19.48
CA THR A 32 22.31 -7.33 19.28
C THR A 32 22.16 -5.82 19.08
N PRO A 33 21.61 -5.37 17.95
CA PRO A 33 21.49 -3.94 17.69
C PRO A 33 20.63 -3.28 18.76
N ASP A 34 21.11 -2.15 19.25
CA ASP A 34 20.38 -1.30 20.19
C ASP A 34 19.63 -0.22 19.40
N PHE A 35 18.31 -0.25 19.48
CA PHE A 35 17.45 0.73 18.84
C PHE A 35 17.10 1.89 19.79
N SER A 36 17.60 1.87 21.03
CA SER A 36 17.30 2.88 22.04
C SER A 36 17.84 4.26 21.63
N GLY A 37 17.02 5.29 21.84
CA GLY A 37 17.41 6.67 21.55
C GLY A 37 16.24 7.55 21.13
N ALA A 38 16.55 8.82 20.90
CA ALA A 38 15.65 9.76 20.27
C ALA A 38 15.96 9.81 18.77
N TRP A 39 14.96 9.53 17.95
CA TRP A 39 15.08 9.40 16.50
C TRP A 39 14.19 10.44 15.83
N ARG A 40 14.78 11.33 15.03
CA ARG A 40 14.03 12.35 14.28
C ARG A 40 13.82 11.90 12.84
N LEU A 41 12.60 12.04 12.33
CA LEU A 41 12.29 11.70 10.95
C LEU A 41 13.12 12.57 9.98
N ASP A 42 13.73 11.92 9.00
CA ASP A 42 14.34 12.58 7.85
C ASP A 42 13.35 12.54 6.67
N ASP A 43 12.56 13.61 6.56
CA ASP A 43 11.53 13.76 5.52
C ASP A 43 12.10 13.66 4.10
N ARG A 44 13.39 13.97 3.89
CA ARG A 44 14.01 13.93 2.56
C ARG A 44 14.28 12.50 2.09
N ASN A 45 14.52 11.60 3.03
CA ASN A 45 14.84 10.20 2.77
C ASN A 45 13.68 9.24 3.07
N SER A 46 12.52 9.80 3.44
CA SER A 46 11.32 9.06 3.82
C SER A 46 10.21 9.24 2.81
N ASP A 47 9.36 8.21 2.66
CA ASP A 47 8.11 8.33 1.93
C ASP A 47 7.14 9.21 2.71
N SER A 48 6.45 10.13 2.05
CA SER A 48 5.47 11.02 2.67
C SER A 48 4.11 10.32 2.85
N PRO A 49 3.24 10.81 3.76
CA PRO A 49 1.87 10.32 3.88
C PRO A 49 1.07 10.39 2.55
N ASP A 50 1.33 11.43 1.74
CA ASP A 50 0.71 11.59 0.42
C ASP A 50 1.20 10.55 -0.57
N ALA A 51 2.49 10.21 -0.54
CA ALA A 51 3.06 9.15 -1.38
C ALA A 51 2.39 7.80 -1.07
N LEU A 52 2.21 7.46 0.20
CA LEU A 52 1.51 6.24 0.61
C LEU A 52 0.02 6.27 0.20
N THR A 53 -0.65 7.41 0.35
CA THR A 53 -2.05 7.57 -0.09
C THR A 53 -2.19 7.34 -1.60
N ASN A 54 -1.25 7.87 -2.40
CA ASN A 54 -1.23 7.65 -3.84
C ASN A 54 -0.94 6.19 -4.20
N ALA A 55 -0.03 5.54 -3.46
CA ALA A 55 0.26 4.13 -3.66
C ALA A 55 -0.96 3.24 -3.34
N LEU A 56 -1.73 3.54 -2.29
CA LEU A 56 -3.01 2.88 -1.99
C LEU A 56 -4.03 3.01 -3.11
N ARG A 57 -4.17 4.21 -3.71
CA ARG A 57 -5.06 4.41 -4.86
C ARG A 57 -4.61 3.61 -6.09
N ILE A 58 -3.30 3.57 -6.36
CA ILE A 58 -2.75 2.81 -7.49
C ILE A 58 -3.04 1.32 -7.31
N GLU A 59 -2.81 0.77 -6.11
CA GLU A 59 -3.08 -0.65 -5.86
C GLU A 59 -4.58 -0.97 -5.94
N ALA A 60 -5.45 -0.11 -5.39
CA ALA A 60 -6.90 -0.26 -5.52
C ALA A 60 -7.37 -0.32 -6.98
N ARG A 61 -6.81 0.55 -7.85
CA ARG A 61 -7.14 0.56 -9.28
C ARG A 61 -6.67 -0.72 -9.97
N LYS A 62 -5.50 -1.22 -9.59
CA LYS A 62 -4.93 -2.47 -10.13
C LYS A 62 -5.79 -3.68 -9.77
N GLU A 63 -6.30 -3.75 -8.54
CA GLU A 63 -7.22 -4.81 -8.10
C GLU A 63 -8.59 -4.71 -8.77
N GLN A 64 -9.15 -3.51 -8.96
CA GLN A 64 -10.40 -3.34 -9.68
C GLN A 64 -10.27 -3.76 -11.16
N ALA A 65 -9.15 -3.41 -11.80
CA ALA A 65 -8.89 -3.78 -13.20
C ALA A 65 -8.77 -5.30 -13.38
N SER A 66 -8.18 -6.03 -12.41
CA SER A 66 -8.07 -7.50 -12.49
C SER A 66 -9.43 -8.20 -12.33
N GLN A 67 -10.36 -7.62 -11.56
CA GLN A 67 -11.72 -8.16 -11.39
C GLN A 67 -12.59 -8.00 -12.64
N GLN A 68 -12.36 -6.96 -13.46
CA GLN A 68 -13.15 -6.72 -14.69
C GLN A 68 -12.78 -7.65 -15.86
N ILE A 69 -11.63 -8.33 -15.80
CA ILE A 69 -11.14 -9.17 -16.90
C ILE A 69 -11.72 -10.59 -16.85
N ALA A 70 -12.61 -10.92 -15.90
CA ALA A 70 -13.34 -12.20 -15.97
C ALA A 70 -14.19 -12.22 -17.26
N PRO A 71 -13.77 -12.98 -18.31
CA PRO A 71 -14.52 -12.99 -19.55
C PRO A 71 -15.87 -13.63 -19.23
N ALA A 72 -16.95 -12.97 -19.63
CA ALA A 72 -18.22 -13.65 -19.80
C ALA A 72 -17.92 -14.87 -20.66
N SER A 73 -17.89 -16.05 -20.03
CA SER A 73 -17.88 -17.32 -20.72
C SER A 73 -19.21 -17.36 -21.42
N SER A 74 -19.24 -16.78 -22.63
CA SER A 74 -20.33 -16.92 -23.55
C SER A 74 -20.45 -18.41 -23.78
N SER A 75 -21.37 -19.01 -23.04
CA SER A 75 -21.94 -20.31 -23.32
C SER A 75 -22.53 -20.23 -24.72
N SER A 76 -21.69 -20.40 -25.73
CA SER A 76 -22.13 -20.76 -27.06
C SER A 76 -22.71 -22.15 -26.92
N SER A 77 -24.00 -22.21 -26.61
CA SER A 77 -24.81 -23.40 -26.78
C SER A 77 -24.54 -23.90 -28.21
N PRO A 78 -24.00 -25.10 -28.41
CA PRO A 78 -23.75 -25.61 -29.75
C PRO A 78 -25.11 -25.77 -30.44
N THR A 79 -25.31 -25.01 -31.51
CA THR A 79 -26.46 -25.17 -32.42
C THR A 79 -26.37 -26.59 -33.01
N PRO A 80 -27.40 -27.44 -32.88
CA PRO A 80 -27.38 -28.77 -33.50
C PRO A 80 -27.44 -28.63 -35.04
N PRO A 81 -26.73 -29.49 -35.79
CA PRO A 81 -26.78 -29.46 -37.26
C PRO A 81 -28.13 -30.03 -37.74
N ALA A 82 -29.05 -29.16 -38.11
CA ALA A 82 -30.27 -29.54 -38.82
C ALA A 82 -29.99 -29.57 -40.33
N GLY A 83 -29.89 -30.77 -40.90
CA GLY A 83 -29.97 -30.97 -42.34
C GLY A 83 -31.41 -30.78 -42.84
N GLY A 84 -31.54 -30.23 -44.05
CA GLY A 84 -32.61 -30.58 -44.98
C GLY A 84 -33.81 -29.62 -45.13
N HIS A 85 -33.96 -29.18 -46.38
CA HIS A 85 -35.22 -28.94 -47.12
C HIS A 85 -36.09 -27.71 -46.81
N GLY A 86 -36.25 -26.88 -47.86
CA GLY A 86 -37.59 -26.59 -48.41
C GLY A 86 -38.29 -25.30 -47.97
N GLY A 87 -38.34 -24.34 -48.90
CA GLY A 87 -39.51 -23.53 -49.31
C GLY A 87 -40.50 -22.92 -48.28
N GLY A 88 -40.84 -21.65 -48.51
CA GLY A 88 -42.05 -20.98 -48.00
C GLY A 88 -41.72 -19.68 -47.27
N ARG A 89 -41.89 -18.50 -47.88
CA ARG A 89 -43.11 -17.67 -47.92
C ARG A 89 -43.76 -17.38 -46.55
N HIS A 90 -43.82 -16.07 -46.27
CA HIS A 90 -44.90 -15.33 -45.57
C HIS A 90 -44.86 -15.18 -44.05
N GLY A 91 -45.34 -14.00 -43.62
CA GLY A 91 -45.75 -13.64 -42.26
C GLY A 91 -44.61 -12.97 -41.47
N GLY A 92 -44.65 -11.71 -41.08
CA GLY A 92 -45.76 -11.03 -40.42
C GLY A 92 -45.57 -11.17 -38.91
N GLY A 93 -45.22 -10.08 -38.22
CA GLY A 93 -44.95 -10.14 -36.78
C GLY A 93 -44.54 -8.80 -36.19
N MET A 94 -45.49 -7.86 -36.13
CA MET A 94 -45.49 -6.79 -35.13
C MET A 94 -45.65 -7.39 -33.73
N GLY A 95 -44.98 -6.79 -32.74
CA GLY A 95 -45.19 -7.06 -31.30
C GLY A 95 -43.91 -6.69 -30.56
N GLY A 96 -43.82 -5.54 -29.90
CA GLY A 96 -44.45 -5.24 -28.62
C GLY A 96 -43.28 -4.94 -27.68
N GLY A 97 -43.11 -3.71 -27.20
CA GLY A 97 -43.77 -3.27 -25.98
C GLY A 97 -42.89 -3.60 -24.77
N GLY A 98 -42.19 -2.61 -24.24
CA GLY A 98 -41.32 -2.79 -23.08
C GLY A 98 -40.75 -1.49 -22.52
N MET A 99 -41.62 -0.51 -22.26
CA MET A 99 -41.34 0.58 -21.33
C MET A 99 -41.52 0.08 -19.89
N GLY A 100 -40.56 0.33 -19.02
CA GLY A 100 -40.69 0.16 -17.56
C GLY A 100 -39.33 -0.13 -16.92
N GLY A 101 -38.92 0.44 -15.79
CA GLY A 101 -39.42 1.52 -14.94
C GLY A 101 -38.19 2.35 -14.52
N GLY A 102 -38.33 3.58 -14.03
CA GLY A 102 -39.03 3.85 -12.78
C GLY A 102 -38.07 3.61 -11.61
N GLY A 103 -37.28 4.63 -11.26
CA GLY A 103 -36.33 4.59 -10.16
C GLY A 103 -35.99 5.99 -9.65
N MET A 104 -37.02 6.71 -9.19
CA MET A 104 -36.87 7.89 -8.34
C MET A 104 -36.65 7.44 -6.89
N GLY A 105 -35.67 8.04 -6.20
CA GLY A 105 -35.46 7.92 -4.75
C GLY A 105 -33.98 8.00 -4.40
N GLY A 106 -33.50 8.80 -3.44
CA GLY A 106 -34.04 9.90 -2.65
C GLY A 106 -32.84 10.86 -2.40
N GLY A 107 -33.06 12.15 -2.15
CA GLY A 107 -33.49 12.58 -0.82
C GLY A 107 -32.33 12.46 0.18
N GLY A 108 -31.49 13.51 0.26
CA GLY A 108 -30.36 13.58 1.19
C GLY A 108 -29.83 15.00 1.34
N MET A 109 -30.67 15.90 1.85
CA MET A 109 -30.26 17.19 2.41
C MET A 109 -29.79 16.98 3.86
N GLY A 110 -28.69 17.62 4.24
CA GLY A 110 -28.25 17.77 5.65
C GLY A 110 -26.76 17.45 5.83
N GLY A 111 -25.93 18.24 6.49
CA GLY A 111 -26.01 19.58 7.07
C GLY A 111 -24.66 20.26 6.84
N GLY A 112 -24.55 21.58 6.90
CA GLY A 112 -24.48 22.27 8.19
C GLY A 112 -23.05 22.18 8.74
N GLY A 113 -22.22 23.18 8.42
CA GLY A 113 -20.84 23.26 8.89
C GLY A 113 -20.19 24.59 8.57
N MET A 114 -20.78 25.68 9.07
CA MET A 114 -20.07 26.96 9.23
C MET A 114 -19.07 26.81 10.39
N GLY A 115 -17.82 27.21 10.21
CA GLY A 115 -16.91 27.33 11.34
C GLY A 115 -15.47 27.73 10.98
N GLY A 116 -15.12 28.97 11.29
CA GLY A 116 -13.75 29.47 11.50
C GLY A 116 -13.00 29.83 10.21
N GLY A 117 -12.70 31.10 9.90
CA GLY A 117 -12.13 32.10 10.80
C GLY A 117 -10.61 32.03 10.68
N GLY A 118 -10.02 32.89 9.85
CA GLY A 118 -8.58 32.93 9.61
C GLY A 118 -8.18 34.08 8.69
N MET A 119 -8.42 35.31 9.15
CA MET A 119 -7.74 36.50 8.63
C MET A 119 -6.27 36.46 9.08
N GLY A 120 -5.32 36.74 8.19
CA GLY A 120 -3.99 37.14 8.62
C GLY A 120 -2.87 37.04 7.57
N GLY A 121 -2.40 38.21 7.12
CA GLY A 121 -1.09 38.42 6.50
C GLY A 121 -1.05 38.15 4.99
N GLY A 122 -0.92 39.13 4.10
CA GLY A 122 0.06 40.21 4.16
C GLY A 122 1.29 39.77 3.36
N GLY A 123 1.32 40.11 2.07
CA GLY A 123 2.41 39.75 1.17
C GLY A 123 2.32 40.53 -0.14
N MET A 124 2.72 41.80 -0.08
CA MET A 124 2.97 42.65 -1.24
C MET A 124 4.11 42.07 -2.09
N GLY A 125 4.02 42.23 -3.42
CA GLY A 125 5.22 42.48 -4.22
C GLY A 125 5.29 41.80 -5.60
N GLY A 126 5.33 42.64 -6.64
CA GLY A 126 5.89 42.34 -7.96
C GLY A 126 4.88 41.71 -8.93
N GLY A 127 4.38 42.38 -9.95
CA GLY A 127 5.10 43.26 -10.88
C GLY A 127 5.41 42.47 -12.14
N GLY A 128 4.59 42.64 -13.18
CA GLY A 128 4.83 41.99 -14.47
C GLY A 128 3.72 42.29 -15.49
N HIS A 129 3.95 43.34 -16.26
CA HIS A 129 3.12 43.77 -17.38
C HIS A 129 3.27 42.84 -18.61
N GLY A 130 2.23 42.84 -19.44
CA GLY A 130 2.25 42.42 -20.86
C GLY A 130 1.34 41.21 -21.10
N GLY A 131 0.31 41.26 -21.93
CA GLY A 131 0.00 42.12 -23.07
C GLY A 131 -0.55 41.22 -24.18
N GLY A 132 -1.64 41.64 -24.84
CA GLY A 132 -2.28 40.90 -25.95
C GLY A 132 -3.70 40.47 -25.60
N HIS A 133 -4.76 41.26 -25.82
CA HIS A 133 -5.39 41.58 -27.11
C HIS A 133 -5.60 40.37 -28.03
N GLY A 134 -6.87 40.04 -28.30
CA GLY A 134 -7.26 39.48 -29.60
C GLY A 134 -8.35 38.40 -29.60
N HIS A 135 -9.54 38.82 -30.05
CA HIS A 135 -10.57 38.06 -30.79
C HIS A 135 -11.59 37.22 -29.99
N HIS A 136 -12.85 37.66 -29.91
CA HIS A 136 -13.93 37.59 -30.92
C HIS A 136 -14.39 36.15 -31.24
N GLY A 137 -15.56 35.82 -30.68
CA GLY A 137 -16.69 35.24 -31.40
C GLY A 137 -16.54 33.83 -31.96
N ASP A 138 -17.18 32.86 -31.30
CA ASP A 138 -18.05 31.92 -32.00
C ASP A 138 -19.07 31.34 -31.01
N GLY A 139 -20.35 31.57 -31.29
CA GLY A 139 -21.46 30.95 -30.59
C GLY A 139 -21.78 29.63 -31.26
N GLY A 140 -21.27 28.53 -30.70
CA GLY A 140 -21.51 27.18 -31.21
C GLY A 140 -21.57 26.20 -30.06
N ASP A 141 -22.77 25.64 -29.86
CA ASP A 141 -23.05 24.38 -29.17
C ASP A 141 -22.18 24.07 -27.94
N SER A 142 -22.63 24.58 -26.79
CA SER A 142 -22.18 24.11 -25.47
C SER A 142 -22.61 22.66 -25.28
N LYS A 143 -21.88 21.74 -25.93
CA LYS A 143 -21.92 20.31 -25.67
C LYS A 143 -21.81 20.16 -24.15
N PRO A 144 -22.84 19.60 -23.46
CA PRO A 144 -22.78 19.47 -22.02
C PRO A 144 -21.49 18.70 -21.72
N ALA A 145 -20.57 19.36 -21.00
CA ALA A 145 -19.35 18.75 -20.55
C ALA A 145 -19.79 17.46 -19.87
N SER A 146 -19.49 16.32 -20.52
CA SER A 146 -19.87 15.00 -20.04
C SER A 146 -19.51 14.97 -18.58
N THR A 147 -20.54 14.89 -17.73
CA THR A 147 -20.40 14.81 -16.28
C THR A 147 -19.39 13.73 -16.04
N SER A 148 -18.16 14.16 -15.75
CA SER A 148 -16.99 13.32 -15.80
C SER A 148 -17.33 12.09 -14.98
N ASP A 149 -17.18 10.92 -15.59
CA ASP A 149 -17.07 9.65 -14.89
C ASP A 149 -16.08 9.87 -13.76
N LYS A 150 -16.59 10.22 -12.58
CA LYS A 150 -15.80 10.47 -11.39
C LYS A 150 -15.28 9.09 -11.03
N ASP A 151 -14.03 8.83 -11.41
CA ASP A 151 -13.32 7.63 -11.00
C ASP A 151 -13.55 7.47 -9.49
N PRO A 152 -14.36 6.50 -9.05
CA PRO A 152 -14.77 6.40 -7.64
C PRO A 152 -13.54 6.18 -6.75
N ILE A 153 -12.45 5.62 -7.30
CA ILE A 153 -11.17 5.42 -6.63
C ILE A 153 -10.46 6.74 -6.35
N ALA A 154 -10.61 7.75 -7.23
CA ALA A 154 -9.98 9.06 -7.03
C ALA A 154 -10.54 9.79 -5.80
N THR A 155 -11.82 9.54 -5.48
CA THR A 155 -12.50 10.10 -4.30
C THR A 155 -12.46 9.20 -3.06
N ALA A 156 -11.99 7.95 -3.20
CA ALA A 156 -11.90 7.02 -2.08
C ALA A 156 -10.91 7.53 -1.03
N THR A 157 -11.32 7.48 0.23
CA THR A 157 -10.48 7.80 1.38
C THR A 157 -10.00 6.50 2.00
N TYR A 158 -8.68 6.29 2.02
CA TYR A 158 -8.08 5.10 2.62
C TYR A 158 -7.57 5.42 4.02
N PRO A 159 -7.77 4.53 5.01
CA PRO A 159 -7.21 4.72 6.34
C PRO A 159 -5.68 4.63 6.25
N MET A 160 -5.01 5.63 6.82
CA MET A 160 -3.56 5.67 6.96
C MET A 160 -3.14 5.04 8.29
N PRO A 161 -1.95 4.41 8.39
CA PRO A 161 -1.46 3.92 9.67
C PRO A 161 -1.41 5.07 10.70
N PRO A 162 -2.05 4.94 11.87
CA PRO A 162 -2.07 6.00 12.88
C PRO A 162 -0.68 6.50 13.25
N THR A 163 0.31 5.60 13.30
CA THR A 163 1.69 5.90 13.64
C THR A 163 2.37 6.87 12.67
N LEU A 164 2.02 6.87 11.38
CA LEU A 164 2.65 7.74 10.36
C LEU A 164 2.26 9.22 10.45
N LYS A 165 1.19 9.55 11.17
CA LYS A 165 0.77 10.94 11.34
C LYS A 165 1.58 11.65 12.44
N THR A 166 2.25 10.86 13.28
CA THR A 166 2.77 11.28 14.59
C THR A 166 4.20 10.78 14.83
N ASP A 167 4.88 10.30 13.80
CA ASP A 167 6.23 9.74 13.86
C ASP A 167 7.34 10.76 13.54
N SER A 168 7.08 12.07 13.63
CA SER A 168 8.13 13.07 13.37
C SER A 168 9.34 12.91 14.31
N VAL A 169 9.09 12.42 15.52
CA VAL A 169 10.11 12.01 16.51
C VAL A 169 9.65 10.72 17.17
N LEU A 170 10.56 9.75 17.29
CA LEU A 170 10.38 8.52 18.06
C LEU A 170 11.32 8.54 19.26
N LEU A 171 10.78 8.27 20.44
CA LEU A 171 11.58 7.94 21.61
C LEU A 171 11.51 6.44 21.82
N VAL A 172 12.61 5.76 21.53
CA VAL A 172 12.70 4.30 21.61
C VAL A 172 13.48 3.93 22.87
N GLN A 173 12.93 3.04 23.66
CA GLN A 173 13.60 2.37 24.76
C GLN A 173 13.52 0.88 24.50
N GLN A 174 14.68 0.22 24.44
CA GLN A 174 14.77 -1.22 24.27
C GLN A 174 15.55 -1.81 25.43
N ASP A 175 15.06 -2.93 25.95
CA ASP A 175 15.81 -3.82 26.82
C ASP A 175 15.91 -5.22 26.17
N GLU A 176 16.49 -6.19 26.89
CA GLU A 176 16.67 -7.55 26.38
C GLU A 176 15.36 -8.27 25.99
N LYS A 177 14.21 -7.83 26.52
CA LYS A 177 12.92 -8.55 26.42
C LYS A 177 11.80 -7.67 25.87
N THR A 178 11.94 -6.36 25.91
CA THR A 178 10.86 -5.42 25.63
C THR A 178 11.36 -4.24 24.81
N PHE A 179 10.42 -3.60 24.14
CA PHE A 179 10.63 -2.31 23.51
C PHE A 179 9.43 -1.42 23.78
N GLN A 180 9.71 -0.13 23.90
CA GLN A 180 8.74 0.92 24.10
C GLN A 180 9.07 2.06 23.15
N ILE A 181 8.07 2.50 22.40
CA ILE A 181 8.17 3.63 21.48
C ILE A 181 7.15 4.66 21.93
N ARG A 182 7.60 5.87 22.22
CA ARG A 182 6.72 7.03 22.42
C ARG A 182 6.74 7.90 21.17
N LEU A 183 5.55 8.21 20.68
CA LEU A 183 5.29 9.06 19.52
C LEU A 183 5.18 10.53 19.94
N ASN A 184 5.18 11.45 18.96
CA ASN A 184 5.15 12.89 19.23
C ASN A 184 3.86 13.37 19.91
N ASN A 185 2.75 12.64 19.74
CA ASN A 185 1.44 12.92 20.31
C ASN A 185 1.27 12.34 21.73
N GLY A 186 2.32 11.70 22.27
CA GLY A 186 2.31 11.05 23.57
C GLY A 186 1.81 9.62 23.57
N ASP A 187 1.29 9.12 22.44
CA ASP A 187 0.91 7.72 22.31
C ASP A 187 2.13 6.82 22.51
N GLN A 188 1.88 5.67 23.13
CA GLN A 188 2.90 4.71 23.45
C GLN A 188 2.59 3.36 22.82
N LEU A 189 3.54 2.88 22.04
CA LEU A 189 3.59 1.52 21.54
C LEU A 189 4.52 0.73 22.45
N THR A 190 4.05 -0.35 23.03
CA THR A 190 4.88 -1.27 23.83
C THR A 190 4.70 -2.69 23.32
N GLY A 191 5.79 -3.44 23.27
CA GLY A 191 5.78 -4.84 22.89
C GLY A 191 6.88 -5.62 23.61
N LYS A 192 6.77 -6.95 23.56
CA LYS A 192 7.86 -7.83 23.95
C LYS A 192 8.52 -8.42 22.71
N LEU A 193 9.79 -8.78 22.86
CA LEU A 193 10.64 -9.36 21.82
C LEU A 193 10.50 -10.90 21.76
N ASP A 194 9.43 -11.44 22.34
CA ASP A 194 9.13 -12.88 22.43
C ASP A 194 8.25 -13.39 21.29
N GLY A 195 7.87 -12.53 20.33
CA GLY A 195 6.96 -12.89 19.25
C GLY A 195 5.51 -13.12 19.70
N VAL A 196 5.12 -12.74 20.93
CA VAL A 196 3.73 -12.86 21.39
C VAL A 196 3.01 -11.53 21.22
N ALA A 197 1.84 -11.57 20.58
CA ALA A 197 1.01 -10.39 20.40
C ALA A 197 0.41 -9.92 21.74
N ARG A 198 0.50 -8.62 22.02
CA ARG A 198 0.05 -7.99 23.26
C ARG A 198 -0.70 -6.70 22.96
N GLN A 199 -1.67 -6.37 23.79
CA GLN A 199 -2.43 -5.14 23.65
C GLN A 199 -1.53 -3.91 23.92
N SER A 200 -1.66 -2.88 23.10
CA SER A 200 -0.84 -1.66 23.08
C SER A 200 -1.65 -0.49 22.48
N LEU A 201 -1.04 0.70 22.32
CA LEU A 201 -1.70 1.90 21.76
C LEU A 201 -3.05 2.20 22.42
N ASN A 202 -3.05 2.31 23.74
CA ASN A 202 -4.24 2.55 24.58
C ASN A 202 -5.37 1.52 24.39
N GLY A 203 -5.02 0.30 23.98
CA GLY A 203 -5.98 -0.78 23.80
C GLY A 203 -6.43 -1.01 22.36
N ASN A 204 -6.06 -0.12 21.43
CA ASN A 204 -6.57 -0.12 20.06
C ASN A 204 -5.80 -1.03 19.10
N ALA A 205 -4.70 -1.63 19.55
CA ALA A 205 -3.90 -2.51 18.71
C ALA A 205 -3.30 -3.69 19.49
N MET A 206 -3.08 -4.78 18.76
CA MET A 206 -2.24 -5.91 19.17
C MET A 206 -0.87 -5.74 18.51
N VAL A 207 0.18 -5.74 19.32
CA VAL A 207 1.58 -5.55 18.90
C VAL A 207 2.39 -6.81 19.20
N ARG A 208 3.15 -7.27 18.22
CA ARG A 208 4.12 -8.37 18.34
C ARG A 208 5.49 -7.85 17.89
N GLY A 209 6.51 -8.07 18.71
CA GLY A 209 7.90 -7.75 18.35
C GLY A 209 8.79 -8.99 18.40
N HIS A 210 9.84 -9.00 17.58
CA HIS A 210 10.97 -9.92 17.69
C HIS A 210 12.20 -9.32 17.02
N ILE A 211 13.38 -9.76 17.43
CA ILE A 211 14.65 -9.43 16.75
C ILE A 211 15.12 -10.67 16.00
N ASP A 212 15.39 -10.51 14.71
CA ASP A 212 16.03 -11.54 13.89
C ASP A 212 17.09 -10.90 12.99
N ASN A 213 18.26 -11.54 12.89
CA ASN A 213 19.39 -11.06 12.07
C ASN A 213 19.75 -9.57 12.27
N GLY A 214 19.63 -9.09 13.52
CA GLY A 214 19.89 -7.69 13.86
C GLY A 214 18.81 -6.69 13.41
N GLN A 215 17.64 -7.17 13.00
CA GLN A 215 16.50 -6.34 12.62
C GLN A 215 15.39 -6.52 13.64
N LEU A 216 14.77 -5.41 14.05
CA LEU A 216 13.57 -5.44 14.88
C LEU A 216 12.35 -5.50 13.95
N THR A 217 11.56 -6.57 14.04
CA THR A 217 10.31 -6.70 13.30
C THR A 217 9.14 -6.48 14.24
N VAL A 218 8.29 -5.51 13.90
CA VAL A 218 7.10 -5.12 14.65
C VAL A 218 5.87 -5.35 13.78
N ASN A 219 4.97 -6.22 14.23
CA ASN A 219 3.64 -6.41 13.65
C ASN A 219 2.61 -5.73 14.53
N ILE A 220 1.76 -4.89 13.94
CA ILE A 220 0.69 -4.16 14.61
C ILE A 220 -0.62 -4.49 13.90
N ARG A 221 -1.59 -5.04 14.63
CA ARG A 221 -2.96 -5.24 14.14
C ARG A 221 -3.90 -4.31 14.90
N TYR A 222 -4.58 -3.43 14.17
CA TYR A 222 -5.52 -2.47 14.75
C TYR A 222 -6.92 -3.08 14.88
N ALA A 223 -7.74 -2.47 15.74
CA ALA A 223 -9.12 -2.92 15.99
C ALA A 223 -10.04 -2.85 14.75
N ASP A 224 -9.73 -1.99 13.79
CA ASP A 224 -10.47 -1.84 12.52
C ASP A 224 -10.10 -2.90 11.46
N GLY A 225 -9.22 -3.85 11.81
CA GLY A 225 -8.77 -4.91 10.92
C GLY A 225 -7.59 -4.54 10.02
N THR A 226 -7.13 -3.28 10.05
CA THR A 226 -5.89 -2.90 9.37
C THR A 226 -4.66 -3.49 10.07
N GLN A 227 -3.59 -3.69 9.30
CA GLN A 227 -2.34 -4.27 9.78
C GLN A 227 -1.14 -3.50 9.25
N LEU A 228 -0.18 -3.22 10.14
CA LEU A 228 1.11 -2.62 9.83
C LEU A 228 2.22 -3.59 10.22
N ASP A 229 2.97 -4.06 9.23
CA ASP A 229 4.21 -4.81 9.42
C ASP A 229 5.40 -3.87 9.23
N GLN A 230 6.33 -3.86 10.17
CA GLN A 230 7.53 -3.02 10.10
C GLN A 230 8.79 -3.82 10.34
N THR A 231 9.84 -3.50 9.59
CA THR A 231 11.20 -4.00 9.79
C THR A 231 12.14 -2.82 9.98
N TRP A 232 12.86 -2.84 11.11
CA TRP A 232 13.69 -1.75 11.59
C TRP A 232 15.14 -2.20 11.55
N ALA A 233 16.01 -1.37 10.99
CA ALA A 233 17.44 -1.60 10.96
C ALA A 233 18.18 -0.30 11.32
N VAL A 234 19.19 -0.39 12.18
CA VAL A 234 20.11 0.71 12.46
C VAL A 234 21.32 0.57 11.53
N THR A 235 21.81 1.68 10.99
CA THR A 235 23.02 1.69 10.16
C THR A 235 24.25 1.29 10.98
N PRO A 236 25.33 0.77 10.35
CA PRO A 236 26.52 0.33 11.08
C PRO A 236 27.21 1.41 11.93
N ASP A 237 27.02 2.69 11.58
CA ASP A 237 27.52 3.84 12.32
C ASP A 237 26.62 4.28 13.49
N GLY A 238 25.46 3.64 13.67
CA GLY A 238 24.47 3.97 14.69
C GLY A 238 23.71 5.27 14.46
N GLN A 239 23.97 5.99 13.37
CA GLN A 239 23.46 7.36 13.17
C GLN A 239 22.06 7.39 12.57
N GLN A 240 21.65 6.33 11.86
CA GLN A 240 20.36 6.29 11.19
C GLN A 240 19.61 5.00 11.52
N MET A 241 18.29 5.13 11.60
CA MET A 241 17.38 4.00 11.68
C MET A 241 16.47 4.02 10.46
N VAL A 242 16.45 2.92 9.71
CA VAL A 242 15.57 2.73 8.55
C VAL A 242 14.44 1.80 8.96
N VAL A 243 13.21 2.25 8.75
CA VAL A 243 11.98 1.48 9.01
C VAL A 243 11.28 1.26 7.68
N VAL A 244 11.19 0.00 7.26
CA VAL A 244 10.40 -0.41 6.10
C VAL A 244 9.06 -0.92 6.61
N GLY A 245 7.97 -0.32 6.17
CA GLY A 245 6.61 -0.69 6.53
C GLY A 245 5.85 -1.33 5.37
N ALA A 246 4.94 -2.25 5.68
CA ALA A 246 3.90 -2.74 4.79
C ALA A 246 2.53 -2.52 5.45
N TRP A 247 1.70 -1.70 4.81
CA TRP A 247 0.37 -1.34 5.28
C TRP A 247 -0.70 -2.13 4.54
N LYS A 248 -1.48 -2.90 5.29
CA LYS A 248 -2.56 -3.75 4.79
C LYS A 248 -3.90 -3.21 5.30
N ILE A 249 -4.77 -2.84 4.38
CA ILE A 249 -6.16 -2.48 4.69
C ILE A 249 -7.11 -3.61 4.29
N PRO A 250 -8.25 -3.81 4.97
CA PRO A 250 -9.16 -4.92 4.70
C PRO A 250 -9.74 -4.94 3.28
N THR A 251 -9.86 -3.77 2.64
CA THR A 251 -10.48 -3.62 1.31
C THR A 251 -9.52 -3.87 0.15
N LEU A 252 -8.24 -4.11 0.41
CA LEU A 252 -7.23 -4.44 -0.61
C LEU A 252 -6.67 -5.82 -0.35
N ASP A 253 -6.34 -6.56 -1.39
CA ASP A 253 -5.69 -7.88 -1.33
C ASP A 253 -4.16 -7.79 -1.17
N GLN A 254 -3.54 -6.73 -1.71
CA GLN A 254 -2.10 -6.49 -1.54
C GLN A 254 -1.81 -5.40 -0.50
N PRO A 255 -0.76 -5.57 0.33
CA PRO A 255 -0.28 -4.49 1.17
C PRO A 255 0.49 -3.45 0.34
N VAL A 256 0.52 -2.21 0.81
CA VAL A 256 1.33 -1.14 0.23
C VAL A 256 2.55 -0.87 1.10
N THR A 257 3.72 -0.85 0.51
CA THR A 257 4.98 -0.63 1.23
C THR A 257 5.37 0.84 1.28
N PHE A 258 6.11 1.20 2.32
CA PHE A 258 6.72 2.52 2.47
C PHE A 258 8.01 2.42 3.28
N LYS A 259 8.84 3.46 3.23
CA LYS A 259 10.10 3.58 3.95
C LYS A 259 10.12 4.87 4.76
N ARG A 260 10.60 4.80 5.99
CA ARG A 260 10.94 5.94 6.84
C ARG A 260 12.40 5.85 7.24
N THR A 261 13.12 6.95 7.15
CA THR A 261 14.49 7.07 7.66
C THR A 261 14.49 8.06 8.80
N TYR A 262 15.13 7.69 9.90
CA TYR A 262 15.30 8.53 11.07
C TYR A 262 16.78 8.77 11.32
N VAL A 263 17.10 9.94 11.85
CA VAL A 263 18.45 10.32 12.29
C VAL A 263 18.48 10.37 13.82
N GLY A 264 19.49 9.76 14.41
CA GLY A 264 19.70 9.77 15.85
C GLY A 264 19.96 11.17 16.39
N LEU A 265 19.34 11.50 17.52
CA LEU A 265 19.64 12.68 18.32
C LEU A 265 20.52 12.21 19.48
N HIS A 266 21.84 12.23 19.26
CA HIS A 266 22.85 11.88 20.27
C HIS A 266 23.38 13.14 20.95
#